data_AF-A0A8J7XKC6-F1
#
_entry.id   AF-A0A8J7XKC6-F1
#
_cell.length_a   1.000
_cell.length_b   1.000
_cell.length_c   1.000
_cell.angle_alpha   90.00
_cell.angle_beta   90.00
_cell.angle_gamma   90.00
#
_symmetry.space_group_name_H-M   'P 1'
#
loop_
_entity.id
_entity.type
_entity.pdbx_description
1 polymer ?
#
loop_
_entity_poly.entity_id
_entity_poly.type
_entity_poly.pdbx_seq_one_letter_code
_entity_poly.pdbx_strand_id
1 'polypeptide(L)' 'MSPVNMCGSRHEILKILKRERCTVDELSSKIGISPTAIRQHLTILEGDSLVTRETLKEGIGRPKVIYTIT' A
#
# COMPACT_ATOMS: atom_id res chain seq x y z
N MET A 1 1.76 12.32 -19.29
CA MET A 1 2.27 11.90 -17.97
C MET A 1 1.91 13.01 -16.98
N SER A 2 0.71 12.94 -16.42
CA SER A 2 0.16 14.02 -15.60
C SER A 2 0.89 14.10 -14.26
N PRO A 3 1.25 15.29 -13.76
CA PRO A 3 1.85 15.42 -12.45
C PRO A 3 0.73 15.19 -11.44
N VAL A 4 0.69 14.00 -10.86
CA VAL A 4 -0.14 13.73 -9.69
C VAL A 4 0.39 14.58 -8.54
N ASN A 5 -0.10 15.81 -8.42
CA ASN A 5 0.22 16.71 -7.32
C ASN A 5 -0.64 16.36 -6.10
N MET A 6 -0.59 15.12 -5.60
CA MET A 6 -1.25 14.76 -4.33
C MET A 6 -0.23 14.93 -3.19
N CYS A 7 -0.13 16.12 -2.64
CA CYS A 7 0.57 16.29 -1.37
C CYS A 7 -0.09 15.36 -0.33
N GLY A 8 0.67 14.40 0.24
CA GLY A 8 0.19 13.48 1.27
C GLY A 8 0.57 12.02 1.07
N SER A 9 0.46 11.24 2.15
CA SER A 9 0.96 9.87 2.35
C SER A 9 0.62 8.86 1.24
N ARG A 10 -0.38 9.10 0.40
CA ARG A 10 -0.70 8.29 -0.79
C ARG A 10 0.44 8.24 -1.82
N HIS A 11 1.13 9.34 -2.07
CA HIS A 11 2.28 9.35 -2.98
C HIS A 11 3.45 8.55 -2.44
N GLU A 12 3.70 8.65 -1.14
CA GLU A 12 4.73 7.86 -0.48
C GLU A 12 4.41 6.37 -0.57
N ILE A 13 3.16 5.97 -0.31
CA ILE A 13 2.70 4.58 -0.48
C ILE A 13 3.00 4.09 -1.90
N LEU A 14 2.58 4.81 -2.94
CA LEU A 14 2.83 4.43 -4.33
C LEU A 14 4.33 4.33 -4.65
N LYS A 15 5.13 5.29 -4.15
CA LYS A 15 6.58 5.31 -4.37
C LYS A 15 7.28 4.10 -3.72
N ILE A 16 6.82 3.68 -2.55
CA ILE A 16 7.33 2.48 -1.87
C ILE A 16 6.87 1.23 -2.63
N LEU A 17 5.58 1.11 -2.94
CA LEU A 17 5.01 -0.03 -3.65
C LEU A 17 5.57 -0.25 -5.06
N LYS A 18 6.04 0.83 -5.70
CA LYS A 18 6.74 0.76 -7.00
C LYS A 18 8.14 0.14 -6.90
N ARG A 19 8.76 0.15 -5.71
CA ARG A 19 10.09 -0.43 -5.47
C ARG A 19 10.00 -1.85 -4.94
N GLU A 20 9.05 -2.09 -4.04
CA GLU A 20 8.87 -3.37 -3.35
C GLU A 20 7.42 -3.56 -2.94
N ARG A 21 6.96 -4.81 -2.89
CA ARG A 21 5.65 -5.15 -2.30
C ARG A 21 5.74 -5.01 -0.78
N CYS A 22 4.78 -4.33 -0.18
CA CYS A 22 4.76 -4.11 1.26
C CYS A 22 3.40 -4.44 1.87
N THR A 23 3.43 -4.79 3.16
CA THR A 23 2.22 -4.88 3.98
C THR A 23 1.80 -3.50 4.51
N VAL A 24 0.57 -3.41 5.02
CA VAL A 24 0.08 -2.20 5.73
C VAL A 24 1.02 -1.80 6.86
N ASP A 25 1.54 -2.78 7.59
CA ASP A 25 2.38 -2.57 8.77
C ASP A 25 3.76 -2.02 8.40
N GLU A 26 4.34 -2.53 7.31
CA GLU A 26 5.60 -2.01 6.75
C GLU A 26 5.43 -0.59 6.21
N LEU A 27 4.35 -0.31 5.50
CA LEU A 27 4.04 1.03 5.01
C LEU A 27 3.82 2.01 6.16
N SER A 28 3.11 1.58 7.22
CA SER A 28 2.91 2.34 8.44
C SER A 28 4.24 2.68 9.11
N SER A 29 5.13 1.70 9.24
CA SER A 29 6.45 1.86 9.84
C SER A 29 7.38 2.74 9.00
N LYS A 30 7.35 2.63 7.67
CA LYS A 30 8.18 3.43 6.76
C LYS A 30 7.73 4.90 6.68
N ILE A 31 6.42 5.15 6.65
CA ILE A 31 5.85 6.50 6.48
C ILE A 31 5.61 7.19 7.84
N GLY A 32 5.49 6.42 8.92
CA GLY A 32 5.25 6.95 10.27
C GLY A 32 3.80 7.36 10.53
N ILE A 33 2.83 6.79 9.81
CA ILE A 33 1.39 7.02 10.04
C ILE A 33 0.69 5.73 10.45
N SER A 34 -0.45 5.86 11.12
CA SER A 34 -1.20 4.71 11.64
C SER A 34 -1.58 3.69 10.55
N PRO A 35 -1.55 2.37 10.83
CA PRO A 35 -2.01 1.34 9.90
C PRO A 35 -3.44 1.55 9.39
N THR A 36 -4.30 2.17 10.20
CA THR A 36 -5.66 2.56 9.80
C THR A 36 -5.65 3.60 8.69
N ALA A 37 -4.80 4.63 8.80
CA ALA A 37 -4.67 5.66 7.77
C ALA A 37 -4.08 5.08 6.48
N ILE A 38 -3.07 4.20 6.60
CA ILE A 38 -2.53 3.45 5.45
C ILE A 38 -3.64 2.66 4.75
N ARG A 39 -4.46 1.90 5.50
CA ARG A 39 -5.58 1.14 4.92
C ARG A 39 -6.56 2.05 4.19
N GLN A 40 -6.95 3.18 4.77
CA GLN A 40 -7.85 4.14 4.10
C GLN A 40 -7.25 4.64 2.78
N HIS A 41 -5.97 4.97 2.77
CA HIS A 41 -5.27 5.38 1.55
C HIS A 41 -5.20 4.26 0.51
N LEU A 42 -4.87 3.04 0.93
CA LEU A 42 -4.83 1.88 0.05
C LEU A 42 -6.21 1.57 -0.54
N THR A 43 -7.30 1.61 0.24
CA THR A 43 -8.66 1.41 -0.26
C THR A 43 -9.01 2.39 -1.38
N ILE A 44 -8.60 3.66 -1.25
CA ILE A 44 -8.81 4.67 -2.30
C ILE A 44 -7.98 4.31 -3.54
N LEU A 45 -6.69 4.00 -3.36
CA LEU A 45 -5.80 3.63 -4.46
C LEU A 45 -6.24 2.34 -5.18
N GLU A 46 -6.82 1.37 -4.45
CA GLU A 46 -7.43 0.17 -5.00
C GLU A 46 -8.66 0.52 -5.84
N GLY A 47 -9.51 1.43 -5.34
CA GLY A 47 -10.66 1.95 -6.07
C GLY A 47 -10.26 2.67 -7.38
N ASP A 48 -9.15 3.41 -7.36
CA ASP A 48 -8.55 4.03 -8.54
C ASP A 48 -7.78 3.03 -9.43
N SER A 49 -7.78 1.73 -9.10
CA SER A 49 -7.03 0.67 -9.80
C SER A 49 -5.52 0.91 -9.89
N LEU A 50 -4.95 1.71 -8.98
CA LEU A 50 -3.53 2.04 -8.93
C LEU A 50 -2.71 1.02 -8.13
N VAL A 51 -3.35 0.31 -7.19
CA VAL A 51 -2.72 -0.75 -6.39
C VAL A 51 -3.62 -1.97 -6.35
N THR A 52 -2.99 -3.13 -6.16
CA THR A 52 -3.66 -4.42 -6.00
C THR A 52 -3.29 -5.02 -4.65
N ARG A 53 -4.28 -5.57 -3.93
CA ARG A 53 -4.04 -6.41 -2.75
C ARG A 53 -3.89 -7.87 -3.14
N GLU A 54 -2.86 -8.52 -2.62
CA GLU A 54 -2.66 -9.96 -2.71
C GLU A 54 -2.56 -10.55 -1.30
N THR A 55 -3.25 -11.68 -1.08
CA THR A 55 -3.12 -12.43 0.17
C THR A 55 -2.12 -13.54 -0.02
N LEU A 56 -0.94 -13.39 0.59
CA LEU A 56 0.04 -14.46 0.64
C LEU A 56 -0.44 -15.52 1.63
N LYS A 57 -0.86 -16.66 1.08
CA LYS A 57 -1.04 -17.91 1.82
C LYS A 57 0.33 -18.58 1.98
N GLU A 58 1.17 -18.04 2.86
CA GLU A 58 2.31 -18.81 3.37
C GLU A 58 1.75 -19.97 4.22
N GLY A 59 2.14 -21.20 3.90
CA GLY A 59 1.64 -22.42 4.54
C GLY A 59 1.77 -22.38 6.06
N ILE A 60 0.74 -22.92 6.75
CA ILE A 60 0.62 -23.04 8.21
C ILE A 60 0.98 -21.72 8.94
N GLY A 61 0.30 -20.64 8.58
CA GLY A 61 0.51 -19.32 9.20
C GLY A 61 -0.68 -18.39 9.03
N ARG A 62 -0.64 -17.24 9.74
CA ARG A 62 -1.65 -16.19 9.55
C ARG A 62 -1.46 -15.59 8.15
N PRO A 63 -2.51 -15.53 7.32
CA PRO A 63 -2.40 -14.96 5.98
C PRO A 63 -1.91 -13.51 6.05
N LYS A 64 -0.88 -13.18 5.26
CA LYS A 64 -0.37 -11.81 5.15
C LYS A 64 -0.98 -11.14 3.94
N VAL A 65 -1.46 -9.92 4.12
CA VAL A 65 -1.95 -9.08 3.02
C VAL A 65 -0.82 -8.17 2.58
N ILE A 66 -0.37 -8.35 1.35
CA ILE A 66 0.63 -7.49 0.70
C ILE A 66 -0.08 -6.64 -0.36
N TYR A 67 0.48 -5.47 -0.61
CA TYR A 67 0.03 -4.58 -1.66
C TYR A 67 1.13 -4.44 -2.72
N THR A 68 0.72 -4.32 -3.97
CA THR A 68 1.59 -4.11 -5.14
C THR A 68 1.00 -3.03 -6.03
N ILE A 69 1.83 -2.39 -6.84
CA ILE A 69 1.32 -1.55 -7.94
C ILE A 69 0.70 -2.45 -9.02
N THR A 70 -0.41 -2.02 -9.60
CA THR A 70 -1.07 -2.70 -10.73
C THR A 70 -0.25 -2.55 -12.01
#